data_AF-A0A453DDX3-F1
#
_entry.id   AF-A0A453DDX3-F1
#
_cell.length_a   1.000
_cell.length_b   1.000
_cell.length_c   1.000
_cell.angle_alpha   90.00
_cell.angle_beta   90.00
_cell.angle_gamma   90.00
#
_symmetry.space_group_name_H-M   'P 1'
#
loop_
_entity.id
_entity.type
_entity.pdbx_description
1 polymer ?
#
loop_
_entity_poly.entity_id
_entity_poly.type
_entity_poly.pdbx_seq_one_letter_code
_entity_poly.pdbx_strand_id
1 'polypeptide(L)'
;EDGARVQWVFLGCPGVGKGTYAGRLSRLLGVPHIATGDLVRDELASSGPLSKQLSEIVNHGKLVSDEIIINLLSKRLEEGGEKGELGFILDGFPRTIRQAGNTGGSHRY
;
A
#
# COMPACT_ATOMS: atom_id res chain seq x y z
N GLU A 1 -13.06 -7.97 -24.02
CA GLU A 1 -13.80 -7.11 -23.09
C GLU A 1 -12.78 -6.56 -22.11
N ASP A 2 -12.52 -5.25 -22.12
CA ASP A 2 -11.65 -4.61 -21.12
C ASP A 2 -12.38 -4.71 -19.76
N GLY A 3 -12.12 -5.79 -19.03
CA GLY A 3 -12.59 -5.94 -17.66
C GLY A 3 -12.12 -4.73 -16.86
N ALA A 4 -13.05 -3.97 -16.29
CA ALA A 4 -12.75 -2.74 -15.60
C ALA A 4 -11.68 -2.98 -14.52
N ARG A 5 -10.50 -2.35 -14.68
CA ARG A 5 -9.42 -2.44 -13.71
C ARG A 5 -9.82 -1.66 -12.46
N VAL A 6 -10.03 -2.35 -11.34
CA VAL A 6 -10.41 -1.72 -10.08
C VAL A 6 -9.16 -1.13 -9.44
N GLN A 7 -9.04 0.18 -9.38
CA GLN A 7 -7.94 0.89 -8.70
C GLN A 7 -8.55 1.85 -7.68
N TRP A 8 -8.80 1.37 -6.46
CA TRP A 8 -9.54 2.13 -5.45
C TRP A 8 -8.67 2.53 -4.28
N VAL A 9 -8.98 3.67 -3.68
CA VAL A 9 -8.29 4.20 -2.50
C VAL A 9 -9.29 4.47 -1.39
N PHE A 10 -9.03 3.92 -0.21
CA PHE A 10 -9.86 4.08 0.99
C PHE A 10 -9.27 5.16 1.90
N LEU A 11 -10.01 6.26 2.03
CA LEU A 11 -9.66 7.40 2.88
C LEU A 11 -10.64 7.53 4.05
N GLY A 12 -10.13 7.96 5.20
CA GLY A 12 -10.94 8.20 6.40
C GLY A 12 -10.16 8.04 7.69
N CYS A 13 -10.74 8.50 8.80
CA CYS A 13 -10.09 8.52 10.12
C CYS A 13 -9.62 7.11 10.57
N PRO A 14 -8.58 7.01 11.42
CA PRO A 14 -8.25 5.75 12.08
C PRO A 14 -9.45 5.20 12.86
N GLY A 15 -9.64 3.88 12.89
CA GLY A 15 -10.71 3.24 13.67
C GLY A 15 -12.11 3.20 13.04
N VAL A 16 -12.36 3.88 11.91
CA VAL A 16 -13.70 3.87 11.25
C VAL A 16 -14.03 2.57 10.50
N GLY A 17 -13.15 1.56 10.56
CA GLY A 17 -13.37 0.25 9.94
C GLY A 17 -13.01 0.15 8.45
N LYS A 18 -12.24 1.08 7.88
CA LYS A 18 -11.82 1.05 6.45
C LYS A 18 -11.29 -0.32 6.02
N GLY A 19 -10.29 -0.86 6.72
CA GLY A 19 -9.73 -2.18 6.41
C GLY A 19 -10.75 -3.31 6.45
N THR A 20 -11.78 -3.22 7.31
CA THR A 20 -12.89 -4.19 7.32
C THR A 20 -13.70 -4.14 6.03
N TYR A 21 -14.04 -2.95 5.54
CA TYR A 21 -14.77 -2.79 4.28
C TYR A 21 -13.90 -3.07 3.05
N ALA A 22 -12.65 -2.61 3.06
CA ALA A 22 -11.68 -2.85 2.01
C ALA A 22 -11.40 -4.35 1.82
N GLY A 23 -11.24 -5.11 2.91
CA GLY A 23 -11.11 -6.57 2.84
C GLY A 23 -12.36 -7.28 2.31
N ARG A 24 -13.56 -6.82 2.66
CA ARG A 24 -14.83 -7.36 2.11
C ARG A 24 -14.95 -7.09 0.61
N LEU A 25 -14.61 -5.88 0.17
CA LEU A 25 -14.64 -5.50 -1.24
C LEU A 25 -13.57 -6.22 -2.05
N SER A 26 -12.37 -6.39 -1.48
CA SER A 26 -11.31 -7.19 -2.10
C SER A 26 -11.78 -8.60 -2.43
N ARG A 27 -12.46 -9.26 -1.48
CA ARG A 27 -13.05 -10.60 -1.73
C ARG A 27 -14.17 -10.56 -2.77
N LEU A 28 -15.02 -9.54 -2.76
CA LEU A 28 -16.14 -9.40 -3.70
C LEU A 28 -15.68 -9.14 -5.14
N LEU A 29 -14.66 -8.31 -5.30
CA LEU A 29 -14.14 -7.85 -6.59
C LEU A 29 -12.99 -8.71 -7.12
N GLY A 30 -12.47 -9.63 -6.31
CA GLY A 30 -11.35 -10.50 -6.70
C GLY A 30 -10.03 -9.76 -6.86
N VAL A 31 -9.85 -8.63 -6.19
CA VAL A 31 -8.62 -7.81 -6.27
C VAL A 31 -7.92 -7.75 -4.91
N PRO A 32 -6.59 -7.67 -4.85
CA PRO A 32 -5.84 -7.54 -3.60
C PRO A 32 -6.22 -6.29 -2.82
N HIS A 33 -6.29 -6.44 -1.49
CA HIS A 33 -6.28 -5.34 -0.55
C HIS A 33 -4.83 -5.06 -0.11
N ILE A 34 -4.36 -3.86 -0.37
CA ILE A 34 -3.01 -3.40 -0.05
C ILE A 34 -3.14 -2.34 1.05
N ALA A 35 -2.72 -2.67 2.27
CA ALA A 35 -2.67 -1.71 3.37
C ALA A 35 -1.21 -1.30 3.61
N THR A 36 -0.94 0.01 3.75
CA THR A 36 0.43 0.48 4.03
C THR A 36 1.02 -0.05 5.32
N GLY A 37 0.16 -0.28 6.33
CA GLY A 37 0.58 -0.91 7.57
C GLY A 37 1.08 -2.33 7.38
N ASP A 38 0.48 -3.08 6.46
CA ASP A 38 0.87 -4.46 6.18
C ASP A 38 2.15 -4.49 5.34
N LEU A 39 2.30 -3.59 4.36
CA LEU A 39 3.56 -3.43 3.61
C LEU A 39 4.77 -3.22 4.53
N VAL A 40 4.61 -2.37 5.55
CA VAL A 40 5.68 -2.11 6.53
C VAL A 40 5.94 -3.35 7.41
N ARG A 41 4.90 -4.05 7.85
CA ARG A 41 5.04 -5.27 8.67
C ARG A 41 5.71 -6.41 7.89
N ASP A 42 5.33 -6.58 6.63
CA ASP A 42 5.88 -7.60 5.74
C ASP A 42 7.36 -7.32 5.47
N GLU A 43 7.73 -6.06 5.22
CA GLU A 43 9.14 -5.68 5.06
C GLU A 43 9.92 -5.84 6.38
N LEU A 44 9.34 -5.53 7.53
CA LEU A 44 9.96 -5.78 8.84
C LEU A 44 10.21 -7.27 9.10
N ALA A 45 9.36 -8.15 8.57
CA ALA A 45 9.54 -9.59 8.65
C ALA A 45 10.56 -10.12 7.63
N SER A 46 10.99 -9.29 6.66
CA SER A 46 12.00 -9.64 5.66
C SER A 46 13.41 -9.66 6.27
N SER A 47 14.32 -10.42 5.67
CA SER A 47 15.74 -10.49 6.08
C SER A 47 16.64 -9.47 5.34
N GLY A 48 16.07 -8.40 4.80
CA GLY A 48 16.78 -7.42 3.96
C GLY A 48 17.50 -6.29 4.72
N PRO A 49 18.33 -5.49 4.03
CA PRO A 49 18.90 -4.26 4.61
C PRO A 49 17.82 -3.26 5.02
N LEU A 50 16.73 -3.19 4.25
CA LEU A 50 15.61 -2.29 4.48
C LEU A 50 14.85 -2.66 5.77
N SER A 51 14.72 -3.96 6.10
CA SER A 51 14.05 -4.39 7.32
C SER A 51 14.77 -3.94 8.58
N LYS A 52 16.12 -3.93 8.58
CA LYS A 52 16.92 -3.40 9.69
C LYS A 52 16.68 -1.90 9.89
N GLN A 53 16.71 -1.13 8.80
CA GLN A 53 16.45 0.32 8.85
C GLN A 53 15.03 0.61 9.34
N LEU A 54 14.03 -0.12 8.84
CA LEU A 54 12.65 -0.01 9.30
C LEU A 54 12.50 -0.37 10.78
N SER A 55 13.17 -1.43 11.24
CA SER A 55 13.13 -1.86 12.63
C SER A 55 13.65 -0.76 13.55
N GLU A 56 14.77 -0.12 13.21
CA GLU A 56 15.29 1.02 13.97
C GLU A 56 14.28 2.19 14.04
N ILE A 57 13.70 2.58 12.91
CA ILE A 57 12.72 3.67 12.84
C ILE A 57 11.51 3.38 13.74
N VAL A 58 10.94 2.17 13.62
CA VAL A 58 9.76 1.75 14.36
C VAL A 58 10.05 1.58 15.85
N ASN A 59 11.19 1.02 16.21
CA ASN A 59 11.62 0.86 17.62
C ASN A 59 11.81 2.22 18.31
N HIS A 60 12.19 3.26 17.57
CA HIS A 60 12.26 4.63 18.07
C HIS A 60 10.91 5.36 18.09
N GLY A 61 9.80 4.69 17.76
CA GLY A 61 8.47 5.29 17.68
C GLY A 61 8.35 6.36 16.59
N LYS A 62 9.28 6.38 15.62
CA LYS A 62 9.27 7.34 14.52
C LYS A 62 8.36 6.84 13.40
N LEU A 63 7.79 7.79 12.66
CA LEU A 63 7.03 7.49 11.46
C LEU A 63 7.98 7.07 10.34
N VAL A 64 7.58 6.04 9.59
CA VAL A 64 8.25 5.64 8.35
C VAL A 64 8.14 6.78 7.34
N SER A 65 9.23 7.08 6.62
CA SER A 65 9.26 8.17 5.66
C SER A 65 8.35 7.89 4.45
N ASP A 66 7.82 8.96 3.85
CA ASP A 66 6.97 8.87 2.65
C ASP A 66 7.68 8.12 1.51
N GLU A 67 8.98 8.31 1.35
CA GLU A 67 9.81 7.65 0.32
C GLU A 67 9.85 6.13 0.51
N ILE A 68 10.02 5.63 1.74
CA ILE A 68 10.02 4.20 2.02
C ILE A 68 8.64 3.60 1.71
N ILE A 69 7.57 4.29 2.12
CA ILE A 69 6.19 3.83 1.85
C ILE A 69 5.92 3.77 0.35
N ILE A 70 6.32 4.79 -0.42
CA ILE A 70 6.16 4.81 -1.87
C ILE A 70 6.94 3.66 -2.51
N ASN A 71 8.19 3.43 -2.10
CA ASN A 71 9.02 2.35 -2.65
C ASN A 71 8.40 0.96 -2.39
N LEU A 72 7.92 0.72 -1.17
CA LEU A 72 7.24 -0.54 -0.81
C LEU A 72 5.96 -0.74 -1.60
N LEU A 73 5.19 0.33 -1.80
CA LEU A 73 3.95 0.29 -2.57
C LEU A 73 4.23 0.01 -4.05
N SER A 74 5.21 0.70 -4.66
CA SER A 74 5.62 0.48 -6.05
C SER A 74 6.02 -0.97 -6.28
N LYS A 75 6.89 -1.52 -5.42
CA LYS A 75 7.31 -2.92 -5.50
C LYS A 75 6.12 -3.90 -5.42
N ARG A 76 5.18 -3.68 -4.49
CA ARG A 76 4.00 -4.55 -4.37
C ARG A 76 3.10 -4.49 -5.62
N LEU A 77 3.01 -3.32 -6.26
CA LEU A 77 2.18 -3.14 -7.46
C LEU A 77 2.85 -3.73 -8.70
N GLU A 78 4.17 -3.62 -8.82
CA GLU A 78 4.97 -4.31 -9.84
C GLU A 78 4.81 -5.84 -9.73
N GLU A 79 5.01 -6.40 -8.53
CA GLU A 79 4.79 -7.82 -8.26
C GLU A 79 3.35 -8.26 -8.59
N GLY A 80 2.37 -7.38 -8.37
CA GLY A 80 0.98 -7.61 -8.72
C GLY A 80 0.77 -7.67 -10.23
N GLY A 81 1.35 -6.73 -10.97
CA GLY A 81 1.34 -6.71 -12.43
C GLY A 81 1.97 -7.96 -13.04
N GLU A 82 3.10 -8.42 -12.50
CA GLU A 82 3.76 -9.67 -12.94
C GLU A 82 2.89 -10.91 -12.69
N LYS A 83 2.10 -10.92 -11.61
CA LYS A 83 1.14 -11.99 -11.30
C LYS A 83 -0.15 -11.92 -12.12
N GLY A 84 -0.32 -10.87 -12.93
CA GLY A 84 -1.53 -10.63 -13.71
C GLY A 84 -2.71 -10.12 -12.87
N GLU A 85 -2.46 -9.48 -11.72
CA GLU A 85 -3.49 -8.82 -10.93
C GLU A 85 -4.13 -7.69 -11.76
N LEU A 86 -5.46 -7.70 -11.88
CA LEU A 86 -6.21 -6.74 -12.71
C LEU A 86 -6.70 -5.50 -11.94
N GLY A 87 -6.20 -5.29 -10.72
CA GLY A 87 -6.61 -4.17 -9.87
C GLY A 87 -6.09 -4.29 -8.44
N PHE A 88 -6.44 -3.32 -7.60
CA PHE A 88 -6.12 -3.28 -6.18
C PHE A 88 -7.06 -2.32 -5.42
N ILE A 89 -7.15 -2.54 -4.10
CA ILE A 89 -7.75 -1.60 -3.15
C ILE A 89 -6.66 -1.17 -2.18
N LEU A 90 -6.38 0.13 -2.13
CA LEU A 90 -5.35 0.72 -1.27
C LEU A 90 -5.99 1.29 -0.01
N ASP A 91 -5.53 0.87 1.17
CA ASP A 91 -5.94 1.42 2.48
C ASP A 91 -4.76 2.09 3.19
N GLY A 92 -5.00 3.30 3.71
CA GLY A 92 -4.03 4.03 4.49
C GLY A 92 -2.94 4.71 3.67
N PHE A 93 -3.19 5.02 2.39
CA PHE A 93 -2.37 5.87 1.52
C PHE A 93 -3.26 6.63 0.53
N PRO A 94 -2.94 7.87 0.15
CA PRO A 94 -1.95 8.75 0.78
C PRO A 94 -2.47 9.28 2.14
N ARG A 95 -1.57 9.41 3.12
CA ARG A 95 -1.79 10.08 4.41
C ARG A 95 -1.28 11.52 4.43
N THR A 96 -0.41 11.89 3.48
CA THR A 96 0.17 13.24 3.36
C THR A 96 -0.02 13.77 1.93
N ILE A 97 0.01 15.10 1.77
CA ILE A 97 -0.04 15.74 0.44
C ILE A 97 1.17 15.34 -0.41
N ARG A 98 2.34 15.12 0.21
CA ARG A 98 3.55 14.67 -0.49
C ARG A 98 3.37 13.28 -1.11
N GLN A 99 2.73 12.36 -0.40
CA GLN A 99 2.37 11.04 -0.93
C GLN A 99 1.41 11.16 -2.12
N ALA A 100 0.42 12.04 -2.04
CA ALA A 100 -0.53 12.29 -3.13
C ALA A 100 0.15 12.88 -4.38
N GLY A 101 1.06 13.85 -4.21
CA GLY A 101 1.79 14.48 -5.31
C GLY A 101 2.67 13.51 -6.09
N ASN A 102 3.33 12.57 -5.39
CA ASN A 102 4.15 11.53 -6.02
C ASN A 102 3.33 10.44 -6.73
N THR A 103 2.02 10.35 -6.44
CA THR A 103 1.11 9.40 -7.10
C THR A 103 0.68 9.89 -8.50
N GLY A 104 0.72 11.20 -8.77
CA GLY A 104 0.20 11.78 -10.01
C GLY A 104 1.20 12.07 -11.13
N GLY A 105 2.52 12.00 -10.87
CA GLY A 105 3.52 12.66 -11.71
C GLY A 105 4.47 11.79 -12.54
N SER A 106 4.81 10.55 -12.17
CA SER A 106 5.85 9.81 -12.91
C SER A 106 5.77 8.29 -12.92
N HIS A 107 4.90 7.66 -12.13
CA HIS A 107 4.62 6.22 -12.23
C HIS A 107 3.10 6.06 -12.29
N ARG A 108 2.57 5.92 -13.51
CA ARG A 108 1.18 5.53 -13.70
C ARG A 108 1.05 4.05 -13.34
N TYR A 109 0.26 3.79 -12.30
CA TYR A 109 -0.19 2.45 -11.88
C TYR A 109 -1.17 1.81 -12.87
#